data_AF-A0A7C3ERE6-F1
#
_entry.id   AF-A0A7C3ERE6-F1
#
_cell.length_a   1.000
_cell.length_b   1.000
_cell.length_c   1.000
_cell.angle_alpha   90.00
_cell.angle_beta   90.00
_cell.angle_gamma   90.00
#
_symmetry.space_group_name_H-M   'P 1'
#
loop_
_entity.id
_entity.type
_entity.pdbx_description
1 polymer ?
#
loop_
_entity_poly.entity_id
_entity_poly.type
_entity_poly.pdbx_seq_one_letter_code
_entity_poly.pdbx_strand_id
1 'polypeptide(L)'
;MLQIPRVETSPPPLLSLEIYAQRRRQFMDRIGHGAAALFVAAPVAVRSNDVEFPYRPDNDLLYLTGFPEPEAACLLLPGHPEHEYVLFVRPFDREREVWVGRHAGVEGATAQFGAQRAFPIHQIDQVVGELVSGRDELYFRFGRDWEFNQRVVGWMRQWQQLRPRSGHGPVV
;
A
#
# COMPACT_ATOMS: atom_id res chain seq x y z
N MET A 1 -9.65 13.32 -37.24
CA MET A 1 -9.78 12.98 -35.81
C MET A 1 -8.65 12.02 -35.47
N LEU A 2 -7.49 12.54 -35.07
CA LEU A 2 -6.34 11.71 -34.69
C LEU A 2 -6.52 11.32 -33.22
N GLN A 3 -6.79 10.04 -32.96
CA GLN A 3 -6.72 9.48 -31.62
C GLN A 3 -5.24 9.49 -31.18
N ILE A 4 -4.93 10.33 -30.19
CA ILE A 4 -3.65 10.27 -29.49
C ILE A 4 -3.78 9.17 -28.44
N PRO A 5 -3.02 8.05 -28.50
CA PRO A 5 -2.93 7.15 -27.36
C PRO A 5 -2.09 7.86 -26.30
N ARG A 6 -2.64 8.12 -25.10
CA ARG A 6 -1.88 8.84 -24.07
C ARG A 6 -2.11 8.31 -22.66
N VAL A 7 -1.84 7.02 -22.47
CA VAL A 7 -1.43 6.52 -21.16
C VAL A 7 0.04 6.94 -20.99
N GLU A 8 0.25 8.16 -20.53
CA GLU A 8 1.58 8.65 -20.09
C GLU A 8 1.42 9.09 -18.64
N THR A 9 1.28 8.07 -17.83
CA THR A 9 1.17 8.02 -16.37
C THR A 9 2.51 8.37 -15.69
N SER A 10 2.54 8.33 -14.35
CA SER A 10 3.74 8.48 -13.51
C SER A 10 4.98 7.81 -14.11
N PRO A 11 6.20 8.36 -13.95
CA PRO A 11 7.40 7.76 -14.52
C PRO A 11 7.48 6.28 -14.14
N PRO A 12 7.82 5.40 -15.10
CA PRO A 12 7.91 3.97 -14.83
C PRO A 12 8.96 3.71 -13.74
N PRO A 13 8.83 2.60 -13.01
CA PRO A 13 9.77 2.30 -11.94
C PRO A 13 11.20 2.17 -12.49
N LEU A 14 12.17 2.60 -11.69
CA LEU A 14 13.59 2.69 -12.09
C LEU A 14 14.26 1.33 -12.38
N LEU A 15 13.66 0.24 -11.90
CA LEU A 15 14.12 -1.14 -12.09
C LEU A 15 13.01 -1.95 -12.77
N SER A 16 13.33 -3.11 -13.33
CA SER A 16 12.31 -3.98 -13.93
C SER A 16 11.30 -4.46 -12.88
N LEU A 17 10.06 -4.69 -13.32
CA LEU A 17 8.99 -5.21 -12.44
C LEU A 17 9.32 -6.57 -11.83
N GLU A 18 10.12 -7.37 -12.52
CA GLU A 18 10.61 -8.67 -12.04
C GLU A 18 11.44 -8.53 -10.76
N ILE A 19 12.29 -7.50 -10.66
CA ILE A 19 13.11 -7.27 -9.46
C ILE A 19 12.22 -6.94 -8.27
N TYR A 20 11.22 -6.08 -8.44
CA TYR A 20 10.28 -5.75 -7.36
C TYR A 20 9.42 -6.96 -6.98
N ALA A 21 8.96 -7.73 -7.95
CA ALA A 21 8.22 -8.97 -7.71
C ALA A 21 9.05 -10.00 -6.92
N GLN A 22 10.33 -10.15 -7.27
CA GLN A 22 11.25 -11.03 -6.54
C GLN A 22 11.46 -10.57 -5.10
N ARG A 23 11.63 -9.26 -4.87
CA ARG A 23 11.76 -8.70 -3.51
C ARG A 23 10.52 -8.94 -2.67
N ARG A 24 9.32 -8.71 -3.24
CA ARG A 24 8.05 -9.00 -2.58
C ARG A 24 7.93 -10.48 -2.25
N ARG A 25 8.25 -11.37 -3.18
CA ARG A 25 8.23 -12.82 -2.94
C ARG A 25 9.16 -13.21 -1.79
N GLN A 26 10.42 -12.79 -1.83
CA GLN A 26 11.39 -13.06 -0.75
C GLN A 26 10.93 -12.53 0.61
N PHE A 27 10.27 -11.38 0.64
CA PHE A 27 9.70 -10.83 1.86
C PHE A 27 8.52 -11.68 2.36
N MET A 28 7.58 -12.01 1.46
CA MET A 28 6.40 -12.83 1.77
C MET A 28 6.77 -14.23 2.26
N ASP A 29 7.78 -14.86 1.65
CA ASP A 29 8.32 -16.16 2.06
C ASP A 29 8.84 -16.14 3.51
N ARG A 30 9.34 -15.00 3.99
CA ARG A 30 9.89 -14.85 5.35
C ARG A 30 8.82 -14.65 6.42
N ILE A 31 7.74 -13.93 6.11
CA ILE A 31 6.67 -13.66 7.07
C ILE A 31 5.62 -14.79 7.12
N GLY A 32 5.53 -15.60 6.06
CA GLY A 32 4.64 -16.75 5.99
C GLY A 32 3.16 -16.40 5.73
N HIS A 33 2.37 -17.44 5.41
CA HIS A 33 0.96 -17.31 4.97
C HIS A 33 -0.02 -16.83 6.05
N GLY A 34 0.34 -16.95 7.33
CA GLY A 34 -0.47 -16.46 8.44
C GLY A 34 -0.37 -14.96 8.67
N ALA A 35 0.53 -14.26 7.97
CA ALA A 35 0.82 -12.85 8.18
C ALA A 35 0.32 -11.98 7.03
N ALA A 36 0.12 -10.70 7.32
CA ALA A 36 0.03 -9.62 6.35
C ALA A 36 1.13 -8.59 6.63
N ALA A 37 1.52 -7.79 5.64
CA ALA A 37 2.41 -6.65 5.87
C ALA A 37 1.92 -5.39 5.17
N LEU A 38 1.97 -4.27 5.88
CA LEU A 38 1.53 -2.97 5.42
C LEU A 38 2.69 -1.96 5.44
N PHE A 39 2.96 -1.40 4.27
CA PHE A 39 3.97 -0.36 4.05
C PHE A 39 3.26 0.91 3.60
N VAL A 40 3.65 2.06 4.14
CA VAL A 40 2.97 3.34 3.90
C VAL A 40 3.98 4.33 3.35
N ALA A 41 3.52 5.15 2.41
CA ALA A 41 4.30 6.26 1.86
C ALA A 41 4.70 7.25 2.95
N ALA A 42 5.78 7.98 2.71
CA ALA A 42 6.13 9.10 3.58
C ALA A 42 5.09 10.23 3.40
N PRO A 43 4.77 11.00 4.45
CA PRO A 43 3.98 12.20 4.28
C PRO A 43 4.79 13.27 3.52
N VAL A 44 4.09 14.18 2.87
CA VAL A 44 4.72 15.37 2.27
C VAL A 44 5.18 16.30 3.40
N ALA A 45 6.42 16.77 3.33
CA ALA A 45 6.99 17.64 4.35
C ALA A 45 6.73 19.11 4.00
N VAL A 46 6.10 19.84 4.91
CA VAL A 46 5.85 21.29 4.76
C VAL A 46 7.10 22.07 5.12
N ARG A 47 7.51 22.99 4.24
CA ARG A 47 8.61 23.93 4.48
C ARG A 47 8.12 25.20 5.17
N SER A 48 7.06 25.82 4.65
CA SER A 48 6.46 27.03 5.22
C SER A 48 5.07 27.26 4.61
N ASN A 49 4.03 27.32 5.43
CA ASN A 49 2.64 27.48 4.99
C ASN A 49 2.27 26.53 3.85
N ASP A 50 2.09 27.05 2.63
CA ASP A 50 1.72 26.38 1.39
C ASP A 50 2.92 25.87 0.58
N VAL A 51 4.15 26.09 1.06
CA VAL A 51 5.38 25.63 0.40
C VAL A 51 5.80 24.28 0.97
N GLU A 52 5.88 23.29 0.10
CA GLU A 52 6.35 21.93 0.41
C GLU A 52 7.83 21.76 0.08
N PHE A 53 8.51 20.85 0.80
CA PHE A 53 9.82 20.34 0.37
C PHE A 53 9.67 19.36 -0.81
N PRO A 54 10.72 19.16 -1.62
CA PRO A 54 10.73 18.07 -2.59
C PRO A 54 10.40 16.74 -1.93
N TYR A 55 9.41 16.03 -2.48
CA TYR A 55 8.95 14.78 -1.91
C TYR A 55 10.06 13.71 -1.93
N ARG A 56 10.22 13.03 -0.79
CA ARG A 56 11.11 11.89 -0.63
C ARG A 56 10.28 10.64 -0.29
N PRO A 57 10.20 9.65 -1.18
CA PRO A 57 9.45 8.41 -0.91
C PRO A 57 9.99 7.64 0.29
N ASP A 58 9.12 6.84 0.92
CA ASP A 58 9.58 5.86 1.91
C ASP A 58 10.46 4.79 1.27
N ASN A 59 11.58 4.48 1.92
CA ASN A 59 12.56 3.55 1.37
C ASN A 59 12.02 2.12 1.24
N ASP A 60 11.20 1.63 2.18
CA ASP A 60 10.69 0.25 2.14
C ASP A 60 9.62 0.11 1.07
N LEU A 61 8.69 1.06 1.03
CA LEU A 61 7.66 1.10 -0.01
C LEU A 61 8.32 1.17 -1.39
N LEU A 62 9.29 2.09 -1.57
CA LEU A 62 10.01 2.24 -2.83
C LEU A 62 10.81 0.98 -3.17
N TYR A 63 11.45 0.34 -2.21
CA TYR A 63 12.23 -0.88 -2.42
C TYR A 63 11.37 -2.06 -2.90
N LEU A 64 10.16 -2.19 -2.35
CA LEU A 64 9.24 -3.31 -2.65
C LEU A 64 8.37 -3.08 -3.87
N THR A 65 8.04 -1.83 -4.19
CA THR A 65 7.03 -1.51 -5.22
C THR A 65 7.56 -0.65 -6.36
N GLY A 66 8.62 0.13 -6.13
CA GLY A 66 9.07 1.17 -7.05
C GLY A 66 8.14 2.37 -7.11
N PHE A 67 7.07 2.41 -6.30
CA PHE A 67 6.04 3.45 -6.34
C PHE A 67 6.55 4.76 -5.67
N PRO A 68 6.62 5.88 -6.40
CA PRO A 68 7.33 7.08 -5.92
C PRO A 68 6.41 8.19 -5.41
N GLU A 69 5.09 7.97 -5.28
CA GLU A 69 4.14 9.04 -4.94
C GLU A 69 3.73 9.02 -3.45
N PRO A 70 3.36 10.18 -2.87
CA PRO A 70 2.80 10.26 -1.52
C PRO A 70 1.37 9.70 -1.47
N GLU A 71 0.81 9.65 -0.25
CA GLU A 71 -0.56 9.18 0.00
C GLU A 71 -0.85 7.81 -0.65
N ALA A 72 0.08 6.89 -0.42
CA ALA A 72 -0.01 5.53 -0.91
C ALA A 72 0.33 4.52 0.18
N ALA A 73 -0.15 3.30 0.01
CA ALA A 73 0.21 2.16 0.86
C ALA A 73 0.28 0.87 0.02
N CYS A 74 1.10 -0.07 0.46
CA CYS A 74 1.24 -1.40 -0.10
C CYS A 74 0.86 -2.43 0.95
N LEU A 75 -0.08 -3.29 0.61
CA LEU A 75 -0.47 -4.43 1.43
C LEU A 75 0.03 -5.72 0.74
N LEU A 76 0.81 -6.50 1.49
CA LEU A 76 1.28 -7.82 1.09
C LEU A 76 0.53 -8.89 1.88
N LEU A 77 0.00 -9.87 1.15
CA LEU A 77 -0.86 -10.93 1.66
C LEU A 77 -0.36 -12.30 1.17
N PRO A 78 0.74 -12.84 1.74
CA PRO A 78 1.25 -14.15 1.36
C PRO A 78 0.17 -15.22 1.35
N GLY A 79 0.05 -15.97 0.26
CA GLY A 79 -0.95 -17.03 0.07
C GLY A 79 -2.40 -16.55 -0.12
N HIS A 80 -2.64 -15.26 -0.36
CA HIS A 80 -3.99 -14.81 -0.71
C HIS A 80 -4.40 -15.40 -2.07
N PRO A 81 -5.62 -15.98 -2.21
CA PRO A 81 -6.02 -16.73 -3.40
C PRO A 81 -6.03 -15.88 -4.68
N GLU A 82 -6.33 -14.59 -4.56
CA GLU A 82 -6.51 -13.72 -5.73
C GLU A 82 -5.45 -12.60 -5.85
N HIS A 83 -4.92 -12.12 -4.74
CA HIS A 83 -4.13 -10.89 -4.72
C HIS A 83 -3.23 -10.85 -3.49
N GLU A 84 -1.97 -11.23 -3.69
CA GLU A 84 -0.92 -11.16 -2.67
C GLU A 84 -0.27 -9.77 -2.60
N TYR A 85 -0.43 -8.94 -3.64
CA TYR A 85 0.12 -7.59 -3.73
C TYR A 85 -0.94 -6.58 -4.14
N VAL A 86 -1.32 -5.73 -3.18
CA VAL A 86 -2.35 -4.70 -3.32
C VAL A 86 -1.75 -3.32 -3.06
N LEU A 87 -2.08 -2.36 -3.91
CA LEU A 87 -1.73 -0.95 -3.72
C LEU A 87 -2.94 -0.10 -3.36
N PHE A 88 -2.75 0.83 -2.44
CA PHE A 88 -3.66 1.92 -2.15
C PHE A 88 -2.99 3.20 -2.63
N VAL A 89 -3.64 3.97 -3.50
CA VAL A 89 -3.04 5.15 -4.12
C VAL A 89 -4.04 6.27 -4.22
N ARG A 90 -3.57 7.50 -4.40
CA ARG A 90 -4.48 8.60 -4.73
C ARG A 90 -5.25 8.30 -6.02
N PRO A 91 -6.57 8.54 -6.04
CA PRO A 91 -7.31 8.47 -7.29
C PRO A 91 -6.78 9.53 -8.25
N PHE A 92 -6.91 9.24 -9.55
CA PHE A 92 -6.56 10.21 -10.58
C PHE A 92 -7.54 11.39 -10.54
N ASP A 93 -7.00 12.61 -10.47
CA ASP A 93 -7.77 13.86 -10.47
C ASP A 93 -7.28 14.75 -11.62
N ARG A 94 -8.15 14.92 -12.62
CA ARG A 94 -7.85 15.67 -13.85
C ARG A 94 -7.71 17.16 -13.62
N GLU A 95 -8.41 17.72 -12.63
CA GLU A 95 -8.32 19.16 -12.33
C GLU A 95 -7.01 19.47 -11.62
N ARG A 96 -6.56 18.58 -10.73
CA ARG A 96 -5.28 18.71 -10.02
C ARG A 96 -4.05 18.37 -10.87
N GLU A 97 -4.18 17.49 -11.86
CA GLU A 97 -3.09 17.09 -12.76
C GLU A 97 -2.41 18.29 -13.42
N VAL A 98 -3.20 19.31 -13.79
CA VAL A 98 -2.70 20.53 -14.45
C VAL A 98 -1.71 21.29 -13.56
N TRP A 99 -1.87 21.20 -12.24
CA TRP A 99 -1.11 21.96 -11.25
C TRP A 99 0.01 21.16 -10.59
N VAL A 100 -0.26 19.90 -10.24
CA VAL A 100 0.63 19.05 -9.43
C VAL A 100 1.44 18.08 -10.30
N GLY A 101 1.06 17.93 -11.57
CA GLY A 101 1.65 16.95 -12.49
C GLY A 101 0.87 15.63 -12.50
N ARG A 102 1.34 14.69 -13.32
CA ARG A 102 0.65 13.42 -13.55
C ARG A 102 0.84 12.43 -12.40
N HIS A 103 -0.25 11.78 -12.01
CA HIS A 103 -0.28 10.71 -11.02
C HIS A 103 -0.57 9.36 -11.68
N ALA A 104 -0.04 8.28 -11.11
CA ALA A 104 -0.31 6.92 -11.61
C ALA A 104 -1.81 6.61 -11.55
N GLY A 105 -2.47 7.00 -10.46
CA GLY A 105 -3.85 6.60 -10.18
C GLY A 105 -4.00 5.09 -9.98
N VAL A 106 -5.23 4.65 -9.76
CA VAL A 106 -5.56 3.22 -9.54
C VAL A 106 -5.18 2.37 -10.76
N GLU A 107 -5.45 2.86 -11.97
CA GLU A 107 -5.12 2.16 -13.21
C GLU A 107 -3.61 2.09 -13.45
N GLY A 108 -2.86 3.15 -13.14
CA GLY A 108 -1.40 3.13 -13.28
C GLY A 108 -0.72 2.25 -12.24
N ALA A 109 -1.27 2.14 -11.03
CA ALA A 109 -0.77 1.23 -10.00
C ALA A 109 -0.77 -0.23 -10.47
N THR A 110 -1.80 -0.67 -11.21
CA THR A 110 -1.83 -2.01 -11.80
C THR A 110 -0.96 -2.09 -13.06
N ALA A 111 -1.13 -1.16 -14.00
CA ALA A 111 -0.50 -1.21 -15.31
C ALA A 111 1.03 -1.01 -15.29
N GLN A 112 1.55 -0.12 -14.43
CA GLN A 112 2.99 0.20 -14.39
C GLN A 112 3.73 -0.35 -13.18
N PHE A 113 3.05 -0.58 -12.06
CA PHE A 113 3.71 -1.03 -10.82
C PHE A 113 3.39 -2.49 -10.48
N GLY A 114 2.63 -3.17 -11.35
CA GLY A 114 2.36 -4.60 -11.28
C GLY A 114 1.50 -5.00 -10.08
N ALA A 115 0.71 -4.06 -9.52
CA ALA A 115 -0.26 -4.39 -8.49
C ALA A 115 -1.33 -5.33 -9.07
N GLN A 116 -1.63 -6.42 -8.37
CA GLN A 116 -2.71 -7.34 -8.77
C GLN A 116 -4.07 -6.67 -8.55
N ARG A 117 -4.14 -5.83 -7.51
CA ARG A 117 -5.28 -4.94 -7.29
C ARG A 117 -4.82 -3.60 -6.76
N ALA A 118 -5.55 -2.55 -7.13
CA ALA A 118 -5.35 -1.22 -6.59
C ALA A 118 -6.68 -0.59 -6.16
N PHE A 119 -6.62 0.24 -5.11
CA PHE A 119 -7.77 0.95 -4.57
C PHE A 119 -7.43 2.41 -4.28
N PRO A 120 -8.41 3.32 -4.24
CA PRO A 120 -8.21 4.66 -3.71
C PRO A 120 -7.75 4.64 -2.24
N ILE A 121 -6.77 5.45 -1.89
CA ILE A 121 -6.19 5.49 -0.54
C ILE A 121 -7.21 5.82 0.56
N HIS A 122 -8.26 6.58 0.25
CA HIS A 122 -9.33 6.89 1.19
C HIS A 122 -10.19 5.66 1.57
N GLN A 123 -10.10 4.55 0.85
CA GLN A 123 -10.81 3.30 1.13
C GLN A 123 -9.98 2.33 1.99
N ILE A 124 -8.75 2.70 2.37
CA ILE A 124 -7.81 1.81 3.07
C ILE A 124 -8.40 1.22 4.36
N ASP A 125 -9.10 2.03 5.15
CA ASP A 125 -9.69 1.61 6.42
C ASP A 125 -10.74 0.50 6.26
N GLN A 126 -11.49 0.52 5.15
CA GLN A 126 -12.53 -0.48 4.85
C GLN A 126 -11.92 -1.74 4.26
N VAL A 127 -11.07 -1.58 3.25
CA VAL A 127 -10.55 -2.70 2.44
C VAL A 127 -9.48 -3.49 3.20
N VAL A 128 -8.57 -2.83 3.92
CA VAL A 128 -7.52 -3.55 4.68
C VAL A 128 -8.15 -4.49 5.69
N GLY A 129 -9.22 -4.06 6.35
CA GLY A 129 -9.92 -4.87 7.34
C GLY A 129 -10.52 -6.17 6.78
N GLU A 130 -11.07 -6.10 5.57
CA GLU A 130 -11.59 -7.27 4.85
C GLU A 130 -10.45 -8.19 4.42
N LEU A 131 -9.41 -7.64 3.79
CA LEU A 131 -8.35 -8.43 3.15
C LEU A 131 -7.45 -9.17 4.12
N VAL A 132 -7.21 -8.61 5.30
CA VAL A 132 -6.40 -9.26 6.34
C VAL A 132 -7.20 -10.15 7.28
N SER A 133 -8.53 -10.22 7.10
CA SER A 133 -9.38 -11.10 7.89
C SER A 133 -8.89 -12.55 7.82
N GLY A 134 -8.90 -13.23 8.96
CA GLY A 134 -8.39 -14.61 9.09
C GLY A 134 -6.88 -14.76 9.21
N ARG A 135 -6.09 -13.67 9.18
CA ARG A 135 -4.64 -13.71 9.43
C ARG A 135 -4.30 -13.51 10.91
N ASP A 136 -3.18 -14.09 11.32
CA ASP A 136 -2.69 -14.07 12.69
C ASP A 136 -1.92 -12.81 13.04
N GLU A 137 -1.15 -12.29 12.09
CA GLU A 137 -0.18 -11.21 12.31
C GLU A 137 -0.30 -10.12 11.25
N LEU A 138 -0.12 -8.86 11.65
CA LEU A 138 0.07 -7.73 10.73
C LEU A 138 1.39 -7.02 11.04
N TYR A 139 2.32 -7.12 10.10
CA TYR A 139 3.60 -6.40 10.13
C TYR A 139 3.40 -4.98 9.60
N PHE A 140 3.81 -3.99 10.38
CA PHE A 140 3.87 -2.61 9.92
C PHE A 140 4.98 -1.87 10.68
N ARG A 141 5.50 -0.80 10.09
CA ARG A 141 6.51 0.03 10.74
C ARG A 141 5.84 1.01 11.71
N PHE A 142 5.95 0.71 13.00
CA PHE A 142 5.46 1.59 14.06
C PHE A 142 6.31 2.88 14.18
N GLY A 143 5.68 3.99 14.55
CA GLY A 143 6.36 5.17 15.09
C GLY A 143 6.70 6.31 14.11
N ARG A 144 6.45 6.18 12.79
CA ARG A 144 6.69 7.29 11.85
C ARG A 144 5.51 8.27 11.73
N ASP A 145 4.29 7.74 11.78
CA ASP A 145 3.06 8.50 11.68
C ASP A 145 2.11 8.07 12.80
N TRP A 146 1.91 8.97 13.78
CA TRP A 146 1.09 8.67 14.94
C TRP A 146 -0.38 8.41 14.57
N GLU A 147 -0.95 9.21 13.67
CA GLU A 147 -2.34 9.06 13.23
C GLU A 147 -2.51 7.73 12.51
N PHE A 148 -1.59 7.39 11.61
CA PHE A 148 -1.60 6.11 10.92
C PHE A 148 -1.47 4.93 11.90
N ASN A 149 -0.58 5.02 12.89
CA ASN A 149 -0.42 3.98 13.90
C ASN A 149 -1.74 3.74 14.66
N GLN A 150 -2.48 4.79 14.99
CA GLN A 150 -3.77 4.66 15.68
C GLN A 150 -4.81 3.94 14.80
N ARG A 151 -4.83 4.20 13.49
CA ARG A 151 -5.69 3.46 12.56
C ARG A 151 -5.36 1.98 12.51
N VAL A 152 -4.07 1.63 12.38
CA VAL A 152 -3.62 0.24 12.38
C VAL A 152 -3.99 -0.47 13.69
N VAL A 153 -3.78 0.16 14.83
CA VAL A 153 -4.19 -0.37 16.14
C VAL A 153 -5.71 -0.54 16.20
N GLY A 154 -6.47 0.41 15.65
CA GLY A 154 -7.92 0.33 15.53
C GLY A 154 -8.37 -0.90 14.74
N TRP A 155 -7.79 -1.12 13.55
CA TRP A 155 -8.09 -2.28 12.73
C TRP A 155 -7.71 -3.59 13.44
N MET A 156 -6.53 -3.66 14.08
CA MET A 156 -6.11 -4.83 14.87
C MET A 156 -7.09 -5.17 15.99
N ARG A 157 -7.59 -4.17 16.72
CA ARG A 157 -8.59 -4.37 17.78
C ARG A 157 -9.90 -4.91 17.23
N GLN A 158 -10.37 -4.36 16.11
CA GLN A 158 -11.58 -4.83 15.43
C GLN A 158 -11.43 -6.30 15.00
N TRP A 159 -10.27 -6.68 14.46
CA TRP A 159 -10.00 -8.08 14.06
C TRP A 159 -9.97 -9.03 15.24
N GLN A 160 -9.29 -8.67 16.34
CA GLN A 160 -9.25 -9.49 17.55
C GLN A 160 -10.65 -9.74 18.13
N GLN A 161 -11.58 -8.81 18.00
CA GLN A 161 -12.97 -8.96 18.46
C GLN A 161 -13.81 -9.89 17.56
N LEU A 162 -13.51 -9.95 16.26
CA LEU A 162 -14.23 -10.78 15.29
C LEU A 162 -13.71 -12.23 15.24
N ARG A 163 -12.56 -12.53 15.85
CA ARG A 163 -12.05 -13.90 15.92
C ARG A 163 -12.97 -14.77 16.78
N PRO A 164 -13.37 -15.97 16.31
CA PRO A 164 -13.93 -16.98 17.20
C PRO A 164 -12.94 -17.21 18.35
N ARG A 165 -13.41 -17.16 19.59
CA ARG A 165 -12.58 -17.46 20.76
C ARG A 165 -12.23 -18.95 20.73
N SER A 166 -11.23 -19.37 19.95
CA SER A 166 -10.65 -20.70 20.04
C SER A 166 -9.72 -20.74 21.25
N GLY A 167 -10.31 -20.57 22.43
CA GLY A 167 -9.63 -20.83 23.69
C GLY A 167 -9.30 -22.31 23.75
N HIS A 168 -8.06 -22.68 23.43
CA HIS A 168 -7.48 -23.87 24.03
C HIS A 168 -7.28 -23.50 25.49
N GLY A 169 -8.22 -23.94 26.33
CA GLY A 169 -8.02 -23.92 27.77
C GLY A 169 -6.74 -24.69 28.13
N PRO A 170 -6.12 -24.41 29.28
CA PRO A 170 -4.94 -25.17 29.70
C PRO A 170 -5.32 -26.66 29.70
N VAL A 171 -4.63 -27.43 28.87
CA VAL A 171 -4.60 -28.88 28.99
C VAL A 171 -3.77 -29.17 30.24
N VAL A 172 -4.45 -29.65 31.28
CA VAL A 172 -3.85 -30.13 32.53
C VAL A 172 -3.11 -31.43 32.27
#